data_AF-A0A0K9PM30-F1
#
_entry.id   AF-A0A0K9PM30-F1
#
_cell.length_a   1.000
_cell.length_b   1.000
_cell.length_c   1.000
_cell.angle_alpha   90.00
_cell.angle_beta   90.00
_cell.angle_gamma   90.00
#
_symmetry.space_group_name_H-M   'P 1'
#
loop_
_entity.id
_entity.type
_entity.pdbx_description
1 polymer ?
#
loop_
_entity_poly.entity_id
_entity_poly.type
_entity_poly.pdbx_seq_one_letter_code
_entity_poly.pdbx_strand_id
1 'polypeptide(L)'
;MAKGIEDVKLIGFWASPHVLRGRIALGVKGVPYEFIDKDETFKIPKLLHAGRAICEPFNIVEYLDAIWNSVDFPPILSEDPYNRAIEKFWETHIDEKIASTLESMSNGMTEGVEEVFHSAILILESGLKNNDVGRDGKKFFGKENISYIDISLGSMLGWVNAIEKSRNLKLIDFEKTPMLMGWSKRFQNHGATKGLIPESIKLLSGTLGGKFIGGGSKEKEETEAYVYAMQLAIGSVLPMSLKVATELGVFDILANVDSKKFLSTKEIADKLSIENPSAPIMLDRILRCLSSHNILNCKLKSNGGTDEINIDTSRLYGASSVSRYFTKNEDGVSLRPLLCFVQDEVIMKTWYYIKDILMNGGIPFNLAYGMSSFNYMGKDMRFNKMFNDFAFNQTTIIMGRMLNLYNGFEDINTLVDVGGGSGASLNLIVSKHPTINGINFDLPYVIANAPLIKGVKHVGGDMLQNVPSGDAIFMKSVLHDWSDDHCVTILKNCWKQLSVKGKVIVAEFIIQTEQQQNNECKLMFSSDMMMFLLNQGGKERTEEEFYLLGKKAGFTSFRIASSLGGFYVMEFTK
;
A
#
# COMPACT_ATOMS: atom_id res chain seq x y z
N MET A 1 51.00 14.43 -38.27
CA MET A 1 49.97 13.36 -38.24
C MET A 1 49.15 13.54 -36.97
N ALA A 2 47.85 13.83 -37.09
CA ALA A 2 46.96 14.01 -35.96
C ALA A 2 46.83 12.68 -35.19
N LYS A 3 47.36 12.61 -33.96
CA LYS A 3 47.19 11.44 -33.09
C LYS A 3 45.76 11.45 -32.54
N GLY A 4 44.98 10.39 -32.80
CA GLY A 4 43.89 9.95 -31.91
C GLY A 4 42.52 10.64 -32.03
N ILE A 5 42.10 11.11 -33.19
CA ILE A 5 40.70 11.58 -33.40
C ILE A 5 39.79 10.43 -33.90
N GLU A 6 40.37 9.30 -34.31
CA GLU A 6 39.61 8.16 -34.81
C GLU A 6 39.12 7.26 -33.65
N ASP A 7 37.83 6.88 -33.69
CA ASP A 7 37.14 5.97 -32.74
C ASP A 7 36.80 6.55 -31.35
N VAL A 8 36.15 7.73 -31.31
CA VAL A 8 35.51 8.25 -30.09
C VAL A 8 34.01 7.97 -30.11
N LYS A 9 33.51 7.24 -29.10
CA LYS A 9 32.07 6.96 -28.92
C LYS A 9 31.63 7.36 -27.52
N LEU A 10 30.45 7.96 -27.41
CA LEU A 10 29.83 8.25 -26.13
C LEU A 10 28.49 7.51 -26.04
N ILE A 11 28.35 6.68 -25.01
CA ILE A 11 27.16 5.85 -24.77
C ILE A 11 26.44 6.41 -23.53
N GLY A 12 25.12 6.55 -23.63
CA GLY A 12 24.29 6.91 -22.48
C GLY A 12 22.90 7.41 -22.90
N PHE A 13 22.04 7.65 -21.92
CA PHE A 13 20.72 8.22 -22.13
C PHE A 13 20.80 9.70 -22.54
N TRP A 14 20.24 10.05 -23.69
CA TRP A 14 20.33 11.40 -24.27
C TRP A 14 19.88 12.55 -23.36
N ALA A 15 18.95 12.30 -22.43
CA ALA A 15 18.39 13.29 -21.52
C ALA A 15 19.07 13.34 -20.14
N SER A 16 20.03 12.46 -19.86
CA SER A 16 20.78 12.51 -18.60
C SER A 16 21.73 13.71 -18.57
N PRO A 17 21.67 14.57 -17.53
CA PRO A 17 22.64 15.66 -17.35
C PRO A 17 24.09 15.14 -17.30
N HIS A 18 24.34 14.01 -16.65
CA HIS A 18 25.68 13.42 -16.59
C HIS A 18 26.21 13.02 -17.98
N VAL A 19 25.34 12.46 -18.84
CA VAL A 19 25.71 12.13 -20.23
C VAL A 19 25.94 13.38 -21.05
N LEU A 20 25.11 14.40 -20.83
CA LEU A 20 25.21 15.68 -21.51
C LEU A 20 26.52 16.43 -21.17
N ARG A 21 27.07 16.28 -19.95
CA ARG A 21 28.39 16.81 -19.59
C ARG A 21 29.50 16.32 -20.53
N GLY A 22 29.53 15.02 -20.82
CA GLY A 22 30.48 14.44 -21.76
C GLY A 22 30.29 14.96 -23.20
N ARG A 23 29.04 15.11 -23.64
CA ARG A 23 28.71 15.67 -24.97
C ARG A 23 29.15 17.12 -25.12
N ILE A 24 28.91 17.92 -24.09
CA ILE A 24 29.32 19.34 -24.07
C ILE A 24 30.85 19.43 -24.06
N ALA A 25 31.55 18.64 -23.25
CA ALA A 25 33.01 18.65 -23.22
C ALA A 25 33.64 18.27 -24.56
N LEU A 26 33.11 17.25 -25.25
CA LEU A 26 33.51 16.92 -26.63
C LEU A 26 33.23 18.07 -27.61
N GLY A 27 32.10 18.76 -27.45
CA GLY A 27 31.77 19.96 -28.23
C GLY A 27 32.73 21.13 -27.98
N VAL A 28 33.13 21.38 -26.72
CA VAL A 28 34.12 22.41 -26.36
C VAL A 28 35.49 22.08 -26.94
N LYS A 29 35.85 20.80 -26.95
CA LYS A 29 37.08 20.31 -27.57
C LYS A 29 36.98 20.13 -29.09
N GLY A 30 35.84 20.41 -29.72
CA GLY A 30 35.67 20.21 -31.18
C GLY A 30 35.97 18.78 -31.66
N VAL A 31 35.87 17.77 -30.78
CA VAL A 31 36.21 16.38 -31.11
C VAL A 31 34.97 15.70 -31.72
N PRO A 32 35.06 15.17 -32.95
CA PRO A 32 33.97 14.40 -33.54
C PRO A 32 33.78 13.08 -32.78
N TYR A 33 32.53 12.66 -32.58
CA TYR A 33 32.20 11.44 -31.85
C TYR A 33 30.89 10.80 -32.36
N GLU A 34 30.76 9.50 -32.17
CA GLU A 34 29.50 8.77 -32.33
C GLU A 34 28.73 8.79 -31.00
N PHE A 35 27.47 9.25 -30.99
CA PHE A 35 26.60 9.15 -29.83
C PHE A 35 25.68 7.93 -29.94
N ILE A 36 25.79 7.00 -29.00
CA ILE A 36 24.96 5.80 -28.92
C ILE A 36 23.92 6.01 -27.83
N ASP A 37 22.70 6.35 -28.25
CA ASP A 37 21.58 6.56 -27.34
C ASP A 37 21.09 5.23 -26.73
N LYS A 38 20.78 5.26 -25.44
CA LYS A 38 20.32 4.12 -24.64
C LYS A 38 19.10 4.53 -23.82
N ASP A 39 18.40 3.55 -23.25
CA ASP A 39 17.26 3.81 -22.38
C ASP A 39 17.64 4.50 -21.06
N GLU A 40 16.63 4.88 -20.28
CA GLU A 40 16.75 5.64 -19.04
C GLU A 40 17.54 4.93 -17.92
N THR A 41 17.88 3.64 -18.07
CA THR A 41 18.74 2.94 -17.11
C THR A 41 20.22 3.32 -17.26
N PHE A 42 20.62 3.89 -18.42
CA PHE A 42 21.99 4.31 -18.71
C PHE A 42 22.22 5.81 -18.39
N LYS A 43 21.98 6.22 -17.14
CA LYS A 43 22.16 7.62 -16.70
C LYS A 43 23.61 8.06 -16.57
N ILE A 44 24.55 7.13 -16.36
CA ILE A 44 25.99 7.42 -16.25
C ILE A 44 26.65 7.24 -17.62
N PRO A 45 27.41 8.22 -18.13
CA PRO A 45 28.06 8.11 -19.43
C PRO A 45 29.19 7.08 -19.44
N LYS A 46 29.38 6.49 -20.62
CA LYS A 46 30.57 5.70 -20.95
C LYS A 46 31.21 6.23 -22.23
N LEU A 47 32.42 6.76 -22.13
CA LEU A 47 33.25 7.14 -23.26
C LEU A 47 34.10 5.94 -23.69
N LEU A 48 34.15 5.66 -24.98
CA LEU A 48 35.11 4.74 -25.61
C LEU A 48 36.06 5.55 -26.47
N HIS A 49 37.37 5.37 -26.25
CA HIS A 49 38.41 5.93 -27.09
C HIS A 49 39.53 4.91 -27.27
N ALA A 50 39.84 4.55 -28.52
CA ALA A 50 40.86 3.57 -28.89
C ALA A 50 40.69 2.22 -28.14
N GLY A 51 39.45 1.71 -28.08
CA GLY A 51 39.11 0.45 -27.41
C GLY A 51 39.13 0.48 -25.87
N ARG A 52 39.37 1.64 -25.25
CA ARG A 52 39.38 1.81 -23.78
C ARG A 52 38.14 2.55 -23.31
N ALA A 53 37.55 2.08 -22.22
CA ALA A 53 36.36 2.68 -21.63
C ALA A 53 36.71 3.58 -20.44
N ILE A 54 36.07 4.75 -20.39
CA ILE A 54 36.08 5.66 -19.25
C ILE A 54 34.62 5.90 -18.84
N CYS A 55 34.34 5.73 -17.56
CA CYS A 55 33.05 5.98 -16.95
C CYS A 55 33.17 7.15 -15.97
N GLU A 56 32.02 7.66 -15.54
CA GLU A 56 31.86 8.87 -14.70
C GLU A 56 32.05 10.19 -15.46
N PRO A 57 31.14 11.15 -15.29
CA PRO A 57 31.16 12.41 -16.04
C PRO A 57 32.44 13.22 -15.79
N PHE A 58 32.89 13.34 -14.53
CA PHE A 58 34.11 14.07 -14.19
C PHE A 58 35.34 13.45 -14.84
N ASN A 59 35.52 12.14 -14.69
CA ASN A 59 36.67 11.41 -15.23
C ASN A 59 36.73 11.49 -16.76
N ILE A 60 35.56 11.46 -17.42
CA ILE A 60 35.46 11.67 -18.86
C ILE A 60 35.98 13.07 -19.20
N VAL A 61 35.50 14.12 -18.55
CA VAL A 61 35.98 15.48 -18.85
C VAL A 61 37.46 15.65 -18.55
N GLU A 62 37.96 15.13 -17.42
CA GLU A 62 39.38 15.15 -17.08
C GLU A 62 40.24 14.43 -18.13
N TYR A 63 39.77 13.28 -18.61
CA TYR A 63 40.43 12.56 -19.69
C TYR A 63 40.44 13.36 -21.00
N LEU A 64 39.29 13.91 -21.41
CA LEU A 64 39.20 14.73 -22.62
C LEU A 64 40.12 15.96 -22.54
N ASP A 65 40.18 16.60 -21.37
CA ASP A 65 41.00 17.78 -21.14
C ASP A 65 42.50 17.46 -21.18
N ALA A 66 42.91 16.28 -20.68
CA ALA A 66 44.29 15.82 -20.72
C ALA A 66 44.75 15.36 -22.11
N ILE A 67 43.86 14.76 -22.91
CA ILE A 67 44.20 14.22 -24.24
C ILE A 67 44.24 15.32 -25.31
N TRP A 68 43.30 16.27 -25.25
CA TRP A 68 43.20 17.39 -26.21
C TRP A 68 43.53 18.72 -25.50
N ASN A 69 44.81 18.93 -25.21
CA ASN A 69 45.34 20.07 -24.44
C ASN A 69 46.22 21.05 -25.25
N SER A 70 46.07 21.09 -26.59
CA SER A 70 46.80 22.04 -27.44
C SER A 70 46.17 23.43 -27.46
N VAL A 71 46.88 24.42 -28.01
CA VAL A 71 46.42 25.83 -28.12
C VAL A 71 45.04 25.96 -28.81
N ASP A 72 44.73 25.06 -29.74
CA ASP A 72 43.44 25.02 -30.45
C ASP A 72 42.27 24.47 -29.60
N PHE A 73 42.55 23.94 -28.40
CA PHE A 73 41.57 23.34 -27.49
C PHE A 73 41.64 24.01 -26.10
N PRO A 74 40.75 24.95 -25.77
CA PRO A 74 40.80 25.63 -24.49
C PRO A 74 40.66 24.64 -23.32
N PRO A 75 41.35 24.87 -22.19
CA PRO A 75 41.24 24.02 -21.01
C PRO A 75 39.84 24.13 -20.40
N ILE A 76 39.29 22.99 -19.99
CA ILE A 76 37.99 22.90 -19.31
C ILE A 76 38.18 22.93 -17.78
N LEU A 77 39.26 22.30 -17.29
CA LEU A 77 39.63 22.27 -15.88
C LEU A 77 40.77 23.23 -15.60
N SER A 78 40.77 23.83 -14.42
CA SER A 78 41.90 24.67 -14.00
C SER A 78 43.16 23.84 -13.77
N GLU A 79 44.33 24.30 -14.22
CA GLU A 79 45.64 23.69 -13.91
C GLU A 79 46.08 23.96 -12.46
N ASP A 80 45.53 25.01 -11.84
CA ASP A 80 45.81 25.35 -10.45
C ASP A 80 45.08 24.39 -9.49
N PRO A 81 45.80 23.69 -8.59
CA PRO A 81 45.20 22.70 -7.69
C PRO A 81 44.09 23.27 -6.79
N TYR A 82 44.22 24.53 -6.37
CA TYR A 82 43.21 25.19 -5.52
C TYR A 82 41.92 25.42 -6.32
N ASN A 83 42.01 26.03 -7.50
CA ASN A 83 40.85 26.25 -8.36
C ASN A 83 40.20 24.94 -8.81
N ARG A 84 40.99 23.88 -9.04
CA ARG A 84 40.46 22.55 -9.35
C ARG A 84 39.67 21.94 -8.18
N ALA A 85 40.08 22.18 -6.94
CA ALA A 85 39.32 21.78 -5.76
C ALA A 85 38.00 22.57 -5.64
N ILE A 86 38.00 23.86 -5.99
CA ILE A 86 36.80 24.69 -6.06
C ILE A 86 35.83 24.18 -7.14
N GLU A 87 36.32 23.79 -8.31
CA GLU A 87 35.48 23.19 -9.37
C GLU A 87 34.77 21.91 -8.92
N LYS A 88 35.46 21.05 -8.17
CA LYS A 88 34.86 19.83 -7.57
C LYS A 88 33.81 20.15 -6.52
N PHE A 89 34.05 21.14 -5.66
CA PHE A 89 33.04 21.60 -4.70
C PHE A 89 31.76 22.04 -5.40
N TRP A 90 31.89 22.81 -6.49
CA TRP A 90 30.72 23.28 -7.25
C TRP A 90 30.01 22.16 -7.99
N GLU A 91 30.73 21.18 -8.51
CA GLU A 91 30.13 19.96 -9.06
C GLU A 91 29.24 19.27 -8.02
N THR A 92 29.79 19.00 -6.82
CA THR A 92 29.04 18.38 -5.73
C THR A 92 27.80 19.20 -5.36
N HIS A 93 27.93 20.52 -5.24
CA HIS A 93 26.78 21.40 -4.97
C HIS A 93 25.72 21.31 -6.06
N ILE A 94 26.13 21.30 -7.34
CA ILE A 94 25.22 21.18 -8.48
C ILE A 94 24.51 19.82 -8.47
N ASP A 95 25.22 18.72 -8.25
CA ASP A 95 24.61 17.38 -8.27
C ASP A 95 23.72 17.13 -7.05
N GLU A 96 24.22 17.42 -5.84
CA GLU A 96 23.49 17.10 -4.61
C GLU A 96 22.33 18.05 -4.32
N LYS A 97 22.41 19.32 -4.76
CA LYS A 97 21.40 20.33 -4.45
C LYS A 97 20.53 20.68 -5.64
N ILE A 98 21.09 20.82 -6.84
CA ILE A 98 20.33 21.27 -8.02
C ILE A 98 19.77 20.07 -8.79
N ALA A 99 20.59 19.08 -9.13
CA ALA A 99 20.12 17.90 -9.85
C ALA A 99 19.11 17.10 -9.02
N SER A 100 19.41 16.89 -7.74
CA SER A 100 18.51 16.21 -6.79
C SER A 100 17.15 16.90 -6.63
N THR A 101 17.10 18.24 -6.55
CA THR A 101 15.84 18.98 -6.46
C THR A 101 15.08 18.99 -7.78
N LEU A 102 15.77 19.08 -8.93
CA LEU A 102 15.15 18.92 -10.25
C LEU A 102 14.56 17.51 -10.44
N GLU A 103 15.26 16.46 -9.99
CA GLU A 103 14.76 15.08 -10.02
C GLU A 103 13.53 14.93 -9.11
N SER A 104 13.59 15.49 -7.90
CA SER A 104 12.46 15.52 -6.95
C SER A 104 11.23 16.22 -7.54
N MET A 105 11.43 17.40 -8.13
CA MET A 105 10.39 18.15 -8.84
C MET A 105 9.88 17.38 -10.06
N SER A 106 10.73 16.67 -10.81
CA SER A 106 10.27 15.84 -11.93
C SER A 106 9.39 14.67 -11.48
N ASN A 107 9.61 14.17 -10.26
CA ASN A 107 8.86 13.06 -9.67
C ASN A 107 7.55 13.46 -8.97
N GLY A 108 7.25 14.76 -8.87
CA GLY A 108 6.00 15.25 -8.30
C GLY A 108 6.12 15.93 -6.94
N MET A 109 7.28 15.86 -6.27
CA MET A 109 7.49 16.44 -4.94
C MET A 109 7.72 17.95 -5.04
N THR A 110 6.93 18.75 -4.31
CA THR A 110 6.99 20.23 -4.37
C THR A 110 7.16 20.89 -3.02
N GLU A 111 6.61 20.32 -1.95
CA GLU A 111 6.67 20.92 -0.61
C GLU A 111 8.12 21.04 -0.15
N GLY A 112 8.58 22.28 0.13
CA GLY A 112 9.95 22.59 0.55
C GLY A 112 11.05 22.42 -0.52
N VAL A 113 10.83 21.64 -1.58
CA VAL A 113 11.84 21.35 -2.62
C VAL A 113 12.20 22.60 -3.43
N GLU A 114 11.22 23.44 -3.76
CA GLU A 114 11.43 24.68 -4.52
C GLU A 114 12.31 25.68 -3.74
N GLU A 115 12.11 25.81 -2.42
CA GLU A 115 12.91 26.71 -1.58
C GLU A 115 14.38 26.26 -1.50
N VAL A 116 14.61 24.96 -1.42
CA VAL A 116 15.96 24.36 -1.46
C VAL A 116 16.62 24.63 -2.80
N PHE A 117 15.90 24.45 -3.92
CA PHE A 117 16.41 24.76 -5.25
C PHE A 117 16.80 26.25 -5.36
N HIS A 118 15.91 27.16 -4.94
CA HIS A 118 16.16 28.59 -5.00
C HIS A 118 17.38 28.99 -4.16
N SER A 119 17.52 28.42 -2.96
CA SER A 119 18.69 28.67 -2.10
C SER A 119 19.97 28.17 -2.75
N ALA A 120 19.96 26.99 -3.37
CA ALA A 120 21.11 26.43 -4.07
C ALA A 120 21.54 27.28 -5.27
N ILE A 121 20.58 27.81 -6.04
CA ILE A 121 20.81 28.68 -7.20
C ILE A 121 21.29 30.08 -6.79
N LEU A 122 20.80 30.64 -5.67
CA LEU A 122 21.26 31.93 -5.14
C LEU A 122 22.74 31.88 -4.68
N ILE A 123 23.21 30.73 -4.21
CA ILE A 123 24.63 30.51 -3.88
C ILE A 123 25.49 30.60 -5.15
N LEU A 124 25.04 30.01 -6.27
CA LEU A 124 25.73 30.12 -7.57
C LEU A 124 25.69 31.54 -8.14
N GLU A 125 24.55 32.22 -8.04
CA GLU A 125 24.42 33.64 -8.42
C GLU A 125 25.43 34.51 -7.67
N SER A 126 25.60 34.27 -6.36
CA SER A 126 26.59 34.96 -5.54
C SER A 126 28.03 34.63 -5.98
N GLY A 127 28.29 33.37 -6.34
CA GLY A 127 29.55 32.94 -6.92
C GLY A 127 29.90 33.64 -8.23
N LEU A 128 28.91 33.87 -9.11
CA LEU A 128 29.11 34.64 -10.35
C LEU A 128 29.42 36.12 -10.07
N LYS A 129 28.71 36.74 -9.12
CA LYS A 129 28.94 38.14 -8.71
C LYS A 129 30.36 38.35 -8.19
N ASN A 130 30.85 37.44 -7.34
CA ASN A 130 32.19 37.54 -6.75
C ASN A 130 33.32 37.29 -7.76
N ASN A 131 33.04 36.68 -8.91
CA ASN A 131 34.03 36.38 -9.95
C ASN A 131 33.97 37.33 -11.17
N ASP A 132 33.18 38.42 -11.08
CA ASP A 132 32.93 39.41 -12.15
C ASP A 132 32.43 38.81 -13.47
N VAL A 133 31.73 37.67 -13.42
CA VAL A 133 31.22 37.03 -14.65
C VAL A 133 30.13 37.91 -15.27
N GLY A 134 30.30 38.26 -16.55
CA GLY A 134 29.46 39.18 -17.30
C GLY A 134 30.05 40.59 -17.48
N ARG A 135 31.23 40.87 -16.91
CA ARG A 135 32.02 42.11 -17.10
C ARG A 135 33.38 41.80 -17.73
N ASP A 136 33.96 42.76 -18.46
CA ASP A 136 35.34 42.72 -19.00
C ASP A 136 35.73 41.40 -19.71
N GLY A 137 34.90 40.92 -20.64
CA GLY A 137 35.21 39.72 -21.45
C GLY A 137 35.01 38.37 -20.75
N LYS A 138 34.76 38.33 -19.43
CA LYS A 138 34.49 37.10 -18.65
C LYS A 138 33.06 36.62 -18.86
N LYS A 139 32.83 35.72 -19.82
CA LYS A 139 31.50 35.24 -20.22
C LYS A 139 30.95 34.10 -19.36
N PHE A 140 31.82 33.33 -18.72
CA PHE A 140 31.57 32.04 -18.08
C PHE A 140 32.25 31.94 -16.70
N PHE A 141 31.99 30.88 -15.92
CA PHE A 141 32.74 30.60 -14.68
C PHE A 141 34.23 30.40 -14.97
N GLY A 142 34.56 29.81 -16.13
CA GLY A 142 35.91 29.75 -16.71
C GLY A 142 36.43 31.07 -17.32
N LYS A 143 35.82 32.21 -16.97
CA LYS A 143 36.09 33.54 -17.54
C LYS A 143 35.78 33.58 -19.03
N GLU A 144 36.78 33.52 -19.91
CA GLU A 144 36.58 33.64 -21.36
C GLU A 144 36.06 32.34 -21.98
N ASN A 145 36.38 31.19 -21.38
CA ASN A 145 36.04 29.85 -21.88
C ASN A 145 35.06 29.12 -20.96
N ILE A 146 34.36 28.13 -21.50
CA ILE A 146 33.48 27.23 -20.74
C ILE A 146 34.34 26.35 -19.84
N SER A 147 34.16 26.44 -18.51
CA SER A 147 34.80 25.54 -17.54
C SER A 147 33.93 24.35 -17.17
N TYR A 148 34.47 23.45 -16.36
CA TYR A 148 33.70 22.32 -15.86
C TYR A 148 32.46 22.71 -15.03
N ILE A 149 32.50 23.84 -14.32
CA ILE A 149 31.34 24.37 -13.60
C ILE A 149 30.24 24.75 -14.59
N ASP A 150 30.60 25.43 -15.68
CA ASP A 150 29.67 25.80 -16.74
C ASP A 150 29.05 24.55 -17.41
N ILE A 151 29.86 23.51 -17.66
CA ILE A 151 29.39 22.24 -18.23
C ILE A 151 28.42 21.54 -17.27
N SER A 152 28.76 21.48 -15.98
CA SER A 152 27.96 20.82 -14.95
C SER A 152 26.61 21.49 -14.78
N LEU A 153 26.60 22.82 -14.60
CA LEU A 153 25.36 23.58 -14.45
C LEU A 153 24.56 23.64 -15.76
N GLY A 154 25.25 23.82 -16.88
CA GLY A 154 24.64 23.92 -18.21
C GLY A 154 23.93 22.64 -18.63
N SER A 155 24.43 21.48 -18.20
CA SER A 155 23.80 20.19 -18.43
C SER A 155 22.40 20.04 -17.79
N MET A 156 22.07 20.89 -16.81
CA MET A 156 20.77 20.90 -16.13
C MET A 156 19.72 21.76 -16.84
N LEU A 157 20.12 22.66 -17.76
CA LEU A 157 19.23 23.67 -18.33
C LEU A 157 18.01 23.10 -19.07
N GLY A 158 18.16 21.94 -19.72
CA GLY A 158 17.03 21.26 -20.38
C GLY A 158 15.93 20.91 -19.38
N TRP A 159 16.30 20.37 -18.21
CA TRP A 159 15.38 20.00 -17.15
C TRP A 159 14.80 21.21 -16.41
N VAL A 160 15.61 22.26 -16.18
CA VAL A 160 15.12 23.54 -15.65
C VAL A 160 14.01 24.08 -16.54
N ASN A 161 14.27 24.20 -17.85
CA ASN A 161 13.28 24.71 -18.81
C ASN A 161 12.04 23.80 -18.92
N ALA A 162 12.20 22.48 -18.78
CA ALA A 162 11.08 21.54 -18.80
C ALA A 162 10.18 21.68 -17.56
N ILE A 163 10.78 21.88 -16.40
CA ILE A 163 10.06 22.06 -15.13
C ILE A 163 9.38 23.43 -15.09
N GLU A 164 10.06 24.51 -15.49
CA GLU A 164 9.45 25.85 -15.63
C GLU A 164 8.21 25.80 -16.55
N LYS A 165 8.32 25.13 -17.70
CA LYS A 165 7.21 24.99 -18.66
C LYS A 165 6.07 24.11 -18.16
N SER A 166 6.37 22.98 -17.52
CA SER A 166 5.34 22.03 -17.05
C SER A 166 4.61 22.50 -15.81
N ARG A 167 5.26 23.29 -14.96
CA ARG A 167 4.71 23.73 -13.67
C ARG A 167 4.35 25.22 -13.64
N ASN A 168 4.58 25.94 -14.73
CA ASN A 168 4.42 27.41 -14.80
C ASN A 168 5.21 28.12 -13.69
N LEU A 169 6.46 27.69 -13.47
CA LEU A 169 7.38 28.25 -12.48
C LEU A 169 8.45 29.11 -13.15
N LYS A 170 9.13 29.94 -12.36
CA LYS A 170 10.37 30.63 -12.73
C LYS A 170 11.49 30.22 -11.77
N LEU A 171 12.32 29.28 -12.20
CA LEU A 171 13.44 28.72 -11.44
C LEU A 171 14.71 29.55 -11.61
N ILE A 172 15.01 29.99 -12.84
CA ILE A 172 16.06 30.98 -13.12
C ILE A 172 15.38 32.28 -13.54
N ASP A 173 15.28 33.21 -12.60
CA ASP A 173 14.53 34.45 -12.76
C ASP A 173 15.45 35.67 -12.90
N PHE A 174 15.03 36.67 -13.69
CA PHE A 174 15.82 37.88 -13.90
C PHE A 174 15.84 38.78 -12.65
N GLU A 175 14.77 38.81 -11.85
CA GLU A 175 14.72 39.66 -10.65
C GLU A 175 15.62 39.09 -9.55
N LYS A 176 15.63 37.77 -9.38
CA LYS A 176 16.40 37.09 -8.33
C LYS A 176 17.83 36.72 -8.74
N THR A 177 18.00 36.28 -9.99
CA THR A 177 19.26 35.70 -10.51
C THR A 177 19.67 36.26 -11.88
N PRO A 178 19.88 37.59 -11.99
CA PRO A 178 20.17 38.25 -13.26
C PRO A 178 21.47 37.76 -13.92
N MET A 179 22.50 37.40 -13.14
CA MET A 179 23.78 36.94 -13.71
C MET A 179 23.65 35.53 -14.29
N LEU A 180 22.99 34.61 -13.58
CA LEU A 180 22.68 33.28 -14.09
C LEU A 180 21.76 33.32 -15.31
N MET A 181 20.80 34.24 -15.36
CA MET A 181 19.95 34.42 -16.54
C MET A 181 20.75 34.93 -17.75
N GLY A 182 21.70 35.84 -17.54
CA GLY A 182 22.62 36.27 -18.59
C GLY A 182 23.57 35.15 -19.03
N TRP A 183 24.09 34.38 -18.08
CA TRP A 183 24.97 33.24 -18.31
C TRP A 183 24.27 32.14 -19.11
N SER A 184 23.06 31.74 -18.72
CA SER A 184 22.32 30.64 -19.38
C SER A 184 22.05 30.95 -20.86
N LYS A 185 21.69 32.20 -21.18
CA LYS A 185 21.54 32.67 -22.56
C LYS A 185 22.84 32.60 -23.35
N ARG A 186 23.97 33.01 -22.76
CA ARG A 186 25.29 32.90 -23.43
C ARG A 186 25.69 31.44 -23.63
N PHE A 187 25.48 30.62 -22.61
CA PHE A 187 25.80 29.19 -22.62
C PHE A 187 24.99 28.45 -23.68
N GLN A 188 23.67 28.65 -23.77
CA GLN A 188 22.83 27.97 -24.78
C GLN A 188 23.14 28.40 -26.22
N ASN A 189 23.65 29.63 -26.41
CA ASN A 189 23.99 30.17 -27.73
C ASN A 189 25.45 29.91 -28.15
N HIS A 190 26.27 29.32 -27.29
CA HIS A 190 27.68 29.05 -27.60
C HIS A 190 27.80 27.92 -28.64
N GLY A 191 28.79 28.00 -29.55
CA GLY A 191 28.94 27.06 -30.66
C GLY A 191 29.10 25.59 -30.22
N ALA A 192 29.73 25.36 -29.07
CA ALA A 192 29.96 24.03 -28.48
C ALA A 192 28.72 23.35 -27.87
N THR A 193 27.68 24.12 -27.54
CA THR A 193 26.51 23.68 -26.76
C THR A 193 25.20 23.83 -27.52
N LYS A 194 25.21 24.64 -28.60
CA LYS A 194 24.05 24.86 -29.47
C LYS A 194 23.53 23.53 -30.02
N GLY A 195 22.25 23.24 -29.76
CA GLY A 195 21.59 22.01 -30.18
C GLY A 195 21.88 20.77 -29.31
N LEU A 196 22.72 20.88 -28.27
CA LEU A 196 22.94 19.79 -27.31
C LEU A 196 21.93 19.83 -26.15
N ILE A 197 21.51 21.02 -25.73
CA ILE A 197 20.55 21.18 -24.63
C ILE A 197 19.17 20.63 -25.07
N PRO A 198 18.62 19.62 -24.38
CA PRO A 198 17.31 19.05 -24.68
C PRO A 198 16.20 20.08 -24.77
N GLU A 199 15.34 19.95 -25.77
CA GLU A 199 14.10 20.73 -25.85
C GLU A 199 13.11 20.30 -24.77
N SER A 200 12.50 21.27 -24.09
CA SER A 200 11.52 21.03 -23.02
C SER A 200 10.39 20.11 -23.46
N ILE A 201 9.88 20.27 -24.69
CA ILE A 201 8.77 19.45 -25.21
C ILE A 201 9.18 17.98 -25.34
N LYS A 202 10.40 17.71 -25.80
CA LYS A 202 10.92 16.35 -25.97
C LYS A 202 11.16 15.65 -24.63
N LEU A 203 11.66 16.38 -23.63
CA LEU A 203 11.78 15.85 -22.26
C LEU A 203 10.40 15.55 -21.65
N LEU A 204 9.44 16.45 -21.88
CA LEU A 204 8.08 16.30 -21.38
C LEU A 204 7.33 15.14 -22.03
N SER A 205 7.52 14.89 -23.33
CA SER A 205 6.86 13.79 -24.04
C SER A 205 7.55 12.44 -23.88
N GLY A 206 8.89 12.41 -23.82
CA GLY A 206 9.68 11.16 -23.81
C GLY A 206 9.94 10.57 -22.42
N THR A 207 10.03 11.41 -21.38
CA THR A 207 10.42 10.97 -20.02
C THR A 207 9.33 11.26 -18.98
N LEU A 208 8.52 12.30 -19.20
CA LEU A 208 7.43 12.71 -18.31
C LEU A 208 6.03 12.45 -18.91
N GLY A 209 5.95 11.94 -20.14
CA GLY A 209 4.71 11.84 -20.92
C GLY A 209 3.68 10.85 -20.37
N GLY A 210 4.09 9.97 -19.47
CA GLY A 210 3.18 9.09 -18.72
C GLY A 210 2.63 9.70 -17.42
N LYS A 211 3.18 10.84 -16.96
CA LYS A 211 2.87 11.44 -15.64
C LYS A 211 2.23 12.84 -15.71
N PHE A 212 2.17 13.49 -16.87
CA PHE A 212 1.76 14.90 -17.00
C PHE A 212 0.73 15.16 -18.11
N ILE A 213 -0.31 14.32 -18.20
CA ILE A 213 -1.60 14.81 -18.68
C ILE A 213 -2.44 15.08 -17.42
N GLY A 214 -2.35 16.31 -16.89
CA GLY A 214 -3.20 16.75 -15.80
C GLY A 214 -2.47 17.62 -14.78
N GLY A 215 -2.67 18.93 -14.90
CA GLY A 215 -2.76 19.89 -13.79
C GLY A 215 -1.58 20.13 -12.85
N GLY A 216 -1.57 21.31 -12.21
CA GLY A 216 -0.60 21.64 -11.15
C GLY A 216 -0.66 20.64 -9.96
N SER A 217 0.28 20.69 -9.01
CA SER A 217 0.31 19.77 -7.84
C SER A 217 -1.02 19.72 -7.09
N LYS A 218 -1.67 20.87 -6.94
CA LYS A 218 -3.02 20.99 -6.37
C LYS A 218 -4.10 20.31 -7.22
N GLU A 219 -4.02 20.42 -8.54
CA GLU A 219 -4.98 19.78 -9.46
C GLU A 219 -4.74 18.26 -9.53
N LYS A 220 -3.51 17.78 -9.33
CA LYS A 220 -3.19 16.36 -9.18
C LYS A 220 -3.72 15.81 -7.85
N GLU A 221 -3.53 16.52 -6.74
CA GLU A 221 -4.14 16.16 -5.44
C GLU A 221 -5.67 16.18 -5.51
N GLU A 222 -6.27 17.20 -6.14
CA GLU A 222 -7.71 17.27 -6.38
C GLU A 222 -8.18 16.13 -7.29
N THR A 223 -7.39 15.75 -8.30
CA THR A 223 -7.69 14.61 -9.18
C THR A 223 -7.59 13.28 -8.44
N GLU A 224 -6.55 13.07 -7.63
CA GLU A 224 -6.40 11.85 -6.80
C GLU A 224 -7.52 11.75 -5.77
N ALA A 225 -7.87 12.86 -5.12
CA ALA A 225 -9.00 12.95 -4.20
C ALA A 225 -10.33 12.67 -4.91
N TYR A 226 -10.54 13.23 -6.10
CA TYR A 226 -11.73 12.95 -6.92
C TYR A 226 -11.81 11.48 -7.32
N VAL A 227 -10.70 10.89 -7.78
CA VAL A 227 -10.64 9.46 -8.15
C VAL A 227 -10.94 8.59 -6.93
N TYR A 228 -10.37 8.90 -5.76
CA TYR A 228 -10.66 8.17 -4.54
C TYR A 228 -12.12 8.33 -4.09
N ALA A 229 -12.68 9.55 -4.14
CA ALA A 229 -14.09 9.81 -3.85
C ALA A 229 -15.02 9.03 -4.81
N MET A 230 -14.68 8.97 -6.09
CA MET A 230 -15.40 8.17 -7.08
C MET A 230 -15.31 6.67 -6.77
N GLN A 231 -14.14 6.16 -6.35
CA GLN A 231 -14.00 4.76 -5.91
C GLN A 231 -14.90 4.47 -4.70
N LEU A 232 -14.97 5.37 -3.72
CA LEU A 232 -15.86 5.24 -2.56
C LEU A 232 -17.34 5.23 -2.97
N ALA A 233 -17.74 6.09 -3.91
CA ALA A 233 -19.11 6.18 -4.40
C ALA A 233 -19.60 4.87 -5.06
N ILE A 234 -18.69 4.09 -5.68
CA ILE A 234 -18.97 2.78 -6.25
C ILE A 234 -18.40 1.64 -5.39
N GLY A 235 -18.14 1.88 -4.10
CA GLY A 235 -17.44 0.95 -3.22
C GLY A 235 -18.10 -0.42 -3.05
N SER A 236 -19.39 -0.56 -3.36
CA SER A 236 -20.11 -1.84 -3.35
C SER A 236 -19.67 -2.80 -4.46
N VAL A 237 -19.06 -2.31 -5.55
CA VAL A 237 -18.65 -3.14 -6.70
C VAL A 237 -17.64 -4.20 -6.29
N LEU A 238 -16.64 -3.85 -5.48
CA LEU A 238 -15.60 -4.77 -5.04
C LEU A 238 -16.13 -5.95 -4.21
N PRO A 239 -16.82 -5.75 -3.06
CA PRO A 239 -17.31 -6.85 -2.24
C PRO A 239 -18.34 -7.71 -2.97
N MET A 240 -19.19 -7.13 -3.83
CA MET A 240 -20.17 -7.91 -4.59
C MET A 240 -19.52 -8.73 -5.71
N SER A 241 -18.50 -8.18 -6.39
CA SER A 241 -17.71 -8.94 -7.37
C SER A 241 -16.97 -10.10 -6.70
N LEU A 242 -16.43 -9.86 -5.51
CA LEU A 242 -15.73 -10.86 -4.71
C LEU A 242 -16.70 -11.97 -4.25
N LYS A 243 -17.90 -11.61 -3.80
CA LYS A 243 -18.97 -12.56 -3.43
C LYS A 243 -19.31 -13.48 -4.60
N VAL A 244 -19.61 -12.92 -5.78
CA VAL A 244 -19.98 -13.71 -6.96
C VAL A 244 -18.85 -14.65 -7.40
N ALA A 245 -17.60 -14.16 -7.48
CA ALA A 245 -16.46 -15.01 -7.83
C ALA A 245 -16.23 -16.15 -6.83
N THR A 246 -16.50 -15.88 -5.54
CA THR A 246 -16.45 -16.88 -4.47
C THR A 246 -17.57 -17.91 -4.61
N GLU A 247 -18.81 -17.46 -4.83
CA GLU A 247 -19.99 -18.32 -4.98
C GLU A 247 -19.84 -19.27 -6.17
N LEU A 248 -19.35 -18.74 -7.30
CA LEU A 248 -19.05 -19.50 -8.50
C LEU A 248 -17.94 -20.54 -8.30
N GLY A 249 -17.08 -20.43 -7.26
CA GLY A 249 -15.95 -21.35 -7.06
C GLY A 249 -14.73 -21.03 -7.92
N VAL A 250 -14.58 -19.78 -8.37
CA VAL A 250 -13.42 -19.35 -9.18
C VAL A 250 -12.11 -19.54 -8.41
N PHE A 251 -12.10 -19.18 -7.13
CA PHE A 251 -10.89 -19.30 -6.31
C PHE A 251 -10.45 -20.74 -6.12
N ASP A 252 -11.40 -21.68 -5.98
CA ASP A 252 -11.10 -23.10 -5.85
C ASP A 252 -10.44 -23.64 -7.14
N ILE A 253 -10.89 -23.20 -8.32
CA ILE A 253 -10.24 -23.56 -9.59
C ILE A 253 -8.81 -23.02 -9.64
N LEU A 254 -8.61 -21.75 -9.27
CA LEU A 254 -7.31 -21.10 -9.35
C LEU A 254 -6.33 -21.61 -8.29
N ALA A 255 -6.81 -22.10 -7.15
CA ALA A 255 -5.98 -22.71 -6.12
C ALA A 255 -5.53 -24.14 -6.48
N ASN A 256 -6.33 -24.86 -7.28
CA ASN A 256 -6.07 -26.25 -7.67
C ASN A 256 -5.19 -26.41 -8.93
N VAL A 257 -4.79 -25.32 -9.57
CA VAL A 257 -3.76 -25.35 -10.61
C VAL A 257 -2.38 -25.11 -10.01
N ASP A 258 -1.32 -25.57 -10.69
CA ASP A 258 0.06 -25.24 -10.31
C ASP A 258 0.16 -23.73 -10.04
N SER A 259 0.76 -23.35 -8.91
CA SER A 259 0.95 -21.96 -8.47
C SER A 259 1.56 -21.03 -9.52
N LYS A 260 2.26 -21.58 -10.54
CA LYS A 260 2.84 -20.82 -11.65
C LYS A 260 1.94 -20.71 -12.87
N LYS A 261 0.82 -21.45 -12.92
CA LYS A 261 -0.11 -21.50 -14.05
C LYS A 261 -1.16 -20.41 -13.94
N PHE A 262 -1.45 -19.78 -15.07
CA PHE A 262 -2.54 -18.81 -15.22
C PHE A 262 -3.58 -19.39 -16.18
N LEU A 263 -4.86 -19.13 -15.92
CA LEU A 263 -5.99 -19.60 -16.74
C LEU A 263 -6.68 -18.42 -17.43
N SER A 264 -7.11 -18.63 -18.66
CA SER A 264 -8.06 -17.73 -19.34
C SER A 264 -9.46 -17.85 -18.73
N THR A 265 -10.29 -16.82 -18.89
CA THR A 265 -11.67 -16.86 -18.39
C THR A 265 -12.54 -17.91 -19.08
N LYS A 266 -12.18 -18.31 -20.32
CA LYS A 266 -12.80 -19.44 -21.00
C LYS A 266 -12.48 -20.75 -20.29
N GLU A 267 -11.21 -21.02 -20.00
CA GLU A 267 -10.81 -22.23 -19.25
C GLU A 267 -11.44 -22.28 -17.85
N ILE A 268 -11.57 -21.14 -17.17
CA ILE A 268 -12.25 -21.06 -15.88
C ILE A 268 -13.75 -21.37 -16.05
N ALA A 269 -14.42 -20.74 -17.02
CA ALA A 269 -15.85 -20.99 -17.28
C ALA A 269 -16.13 -22.44 -17.67
N ASP A 270 -15.28 -23.04 -18.50
CA ASP A 270 -15.37 -24.45 -18.91
C ASP A 270 -15.22 -25.38 -17.69
N LYS A 271 -14.25 -25.10 -16.79
CA LYS A 271 -14.06 -25.85 -15.54
C LYS A 271 -15.23 -25.70 -14.57
N LEU A 272 -15.91 -24.55 -14.59
CA LEU A 272 -17.14 -24.31 -13.82
C LEU A 272 -18.39 -24.88 -14.49
N SER A 273 -18.26 -25.48 -15.69
CA SER A 273 -19.39 -25.96 -16.47
C SER A 273 -20.44 -24.87 -16.74
N ILE A 274 -20.01 -23.62 -16.98
CA ILE A 274 -20.92 -22.51 -17.29
C ILE A 274 -21.35 -22.60 -18.75
N GLU A 275 -22.66 -22.80 -18.97
CA GLU A 275 -23.23 -22.97 -20.32
C GLU A 275 -23.36 -21.66 -21.11
N ASN A 276 -23.43 -20.51 -20.42
CA ASN A 276 -23.61 -19.21 -21.07
C ASN A 276 -22.37 -18.83 -21.92
N PRO A 277 -22.49 -18.74 -23.26
CA PRO A 277 -21.35 -18.49 -24.14
C PRO A 277 -20.72 -17.11 -23.93
N SER A 278 -21.45 -16.15 -23.36
CA SER A 278 -20.95 -14.81 -23.02
C SER A 278 -20.26 -14.76 -21.65
N ALA A 279 -20.35 -15.82 -20.84
CA ALA A 279 -19.80 -15.85 -19.49
C ALA A 279 -18.29 -15.56 -19.42
N PRO A 280 -17.42 -16.06 -20.33
CA PRO A 280 -15.99 -15.73 -20.28
C PRO A 280 -15.70 -14.22 -20.34
N ILE A 281 -16.48 -13.47 -21.11
CA ILE A 281 -16.33 -12.00 -21.24
C ILE A 281 -16.83 -11.29 -19.96
N MET A 282 -17.96 -11.76 -19.41
CA MET A 282 -18.50 -11.22 -18.16
C MET A 282 -17.56 -11.51 -16.98
N LEU A 283 -17.05 -12.74 -16.90
CA LEU A 283 -16.12 -13.19 -15.88
C LEU A 283 -14.81 -12.41 -15.95
N ASP A 284 -14.27 -12.14 -17.15
CA ASP A 284 -13.07 -11.31 -17.32
C ASP A 284 -13.22 -9.92 -16.68
N ARG A 285 -14.40 -9.29 -16.79
CA ARG A 285 -14.68 -7.99 -16.14
C ARG A 285 -14.65 -8.10 -14.61
N ILE A 286 -15.24 -9.15 -14.06
CA ILE A 286 -15.25 -9.42 -12.61
C ILE A 286 -13.81 -9.66 -12.13
N LEU A 287 -13.09 -10.58 -12.77
CA LEU A 287 -11.73 -10.94 -12.35
C LEU A 287 -10.75 -9.79 -12.53
N ARG A 288 -10.93 -8.93 -13.55
CA ARG A 288 -10.14 -7.70 -13.71
C ARG A 288 -10.35 -6.72 -12.55
N CYS A 289 -11.59 -6.57 -12.06
CA CYS A 289 -11.88 -5.75 -10.87
C CYS A 289 -11.21 -6.33 -9.61
N LEU A 290 -11.23 -7.65 -9.44
CA LEU A 290 -10.55 -8.31 -8.32
C LEU A 290 -9.02 -8.18 -8.41
N SER A 291 -8.46 -8.30 -9.62
CA SER A 291 -7.03 -8.13 -9.85
C SER A 291 -6.54 -6.70 -9.61
N SER A 292 -7.34 -5.67 -9.87
CA SER A 292 -6.95 -4.28 -9.56
C SER A 292 -6.80 -4.01 -8.05
N HIS A 293 -7.32 -4.92 -7.21
CA HIS A 293 -7.20 -4.89 -5.76
C HIS A 293 -6.22 -5.96 -5.23
N ASN A 294 -5.39 -6.55 -6.09
CA ASN A 294 -4.44 -7.63 -5.76
C ASN A 294 -5.07 -8.90 -5.17
N ILE A 295 -6.39 -9.08 -5.31
CA ILE A 295 -7.09 -10.30 -4.88
C ILE A 295 -6.75 -11.47 -5.82
N LEU A 296 -6.43 -11.19 -7.08
CA LEU A 296 -5.99 -12.16 -8.08
C LEU A 296 -4.80 -11.61 -8.87
N ASN A 297 -3.88 -12.48 -9.26
CA ASN A 297 -2.82 -12.12 -10.19
C ASN A 297 -3.37 -12.10 -11.63
N CYS A 298 -2.99 -11.09 -12.41
CA CYS A 298 -3.40 -10.94 -13.81
C CYS A 298 -2.15 -10.76 -14.70
N LYS A 299 -2.15 -11.43 -15.86
CA LYS A 299 -1.13 -11.25 -16.90
C LYS A 299 -1.79 -11.13 -18.26
N LEU A 300 -1.21 -10.32 -19.14
CA LEU A 300 -1.57 -10.31 -20.54
C LEU A 300 -0.92 -11.51 -21.24
N LYS A 301 -1.69 -12.19 -22.08
CA LYS A 301 -1.16 -13.21 -22.98
C LYS A 301 -0.36 -12.49 -24.08
N SER A 302 0.94 -12.74 -24.15
CA SER A 302 1.76 -12.26 -25.27
C SER A 302 1.71 -13.30 -26.39
N ASN A 303 1.15 -12.94 -27.53
CA ASN A 303 1.32 -13.71 -28.75
C ASN A 303 2.60 -13.21 -29.44
N GLY A 304 3.60 -14.07 -29.62
CA GLY A 304 4.82 -13.75 -30.37
C GLY A 304 4.62 -13.62 -31.89
N GLY A 305 3.50 -13.05 -32.34
CA GLY A 305 3.17 -12.85 -33.76
C GLY A 305 3.41 -11.39 -34.17
N THR A 306 4.10 -11.20 -35.29
CA THR A 306 4.55 -9.91 -35.85
C THR A 306 3.46 -9.13 -36.61
N ASP A 307 2.19 -9.46 -36.48
CA ASP A 307 1.11 -8.81 -37.22
C ASP A 307 0.39 -7.77 -36.33
N GLU A 308 0.71 -6.49 -36.56
CA GLU A 308 0.23 -5.30 -35.81
C GLU A 308 -1.30 -5.07 -35.84
N ILE A 309 -2.09 -5.95 -36.47
CA ILE A 309 -3.52 -5.72 -36.72
C ILE A 309 -4.43 -6.52 -35.78
N ASN A 310 -3.92 -7.52 -35.03
CA ASN A 310 -4.71 -8.27 -34.05
C ASN A 310 -3.93 -8.55 -32.75
N ILE A 311 -3.81 -7.53 -31.90
CA ILE A 311 -3.35 -7.74 -30.52
C ILE A 311 -4.49 -8.44 -29.76
N ASP A 312 -4.41 -9.76 -29.65
CA ASP A 312 -5.20 -10.55 -28.71
C ASP A 312 -4.80 -10.15 -27.28
N THR A 313 -5.51 -9.18 -26.72
CA THR A 313 -5.31 -8.69 -25.34
C THR A 313 -5.93 -9.60 -24.28
N SER A 314 -6.02 -10.91 -24.54
CA SER A 314 -6.59 -11.86 -23.59
C SER A 314 -5.80 -11.89 -22.29
N ARG A 315 -6.53 -11.81 -21.18
CA ARG A 315 -5.99 -11.85 -19.82
C ARG A 315 -6.02 -13.27 -19.29
N LEU A 316 -4.97 -13.60 -18.54
CA LEU A 316 -4.86 -14.85 -17.79
C LEU A 316 -4.81 -14.51 -16.30
N TYR A 317 -5.47 -15.32 -15.49
CA TYR A 317 -5.64 -15.11 -14.06
C TYR A 317 -5.02 -16.24 -13.24
N GLY A 318 -4.44 -15.89 -12.10
CA GLY A 318 -3.84 -16.83 -11.16
C GLY A 318 -4.15 -16.45 -9.72
N ALA A 319 -4.05 -17.42 -8.81
CA ALA A 319 -4.24 -17.18 -7.38
C ALA A 319 -3.18 -16.20 -6.83
N SER A 320 -3.61 -15.28 -5.96
CA SER A 320 -2.73 -14.44 -5.13
C SER A 320 -2.71 -14.97 -3.68
N SER A 321 -1.87 -14.39 -2.81
CA SER A 321 -1.87 -14.70 -1.38
C SER A 321 -3.23 -14.43 -0.72
N VAL A 322 -3.93 -13.38 -1.13
CA VAL A 322 -5.25 -13.00 -0.59
C VAL A 322 -6.32 -14.00 -1.01
N SER A 323 -6.34 -14.43 -2.27
CA SER A 323 -7.35 -15.37 -2.77
C SER A 323 -7.44 -16.69 -1.99
N ARG A 324 -6.33 -17.15 -1.40
CA ARG A 324 -6.27 -18.39 -0.62
C ARG A 324 -7.17 -18.37 0.62
N TYR A 325 -7.47 -17.18 1.14
CA TYR A 325 -8.40 -17.05 2.27
C TYR A 325 -9.87 -17.25 1.88
N PHE A 326 -10.19 -17.25 0.58
CA PHE A 326 -11.54 -17.52 0.06
C PHE A 326 -11.69 -18.96 -0.47
N THR A 327 -10.65 -19.78 -0.33
CA THR A 327 -10.65 -21.22 -0.57
C THR A 327 -10.50 -21.97 0.76
N LYS A 328 -11.02 -23.19 0.85
CA LYS A 328 -10.86 -24.02 2.05
C LYS A 328 -9.38 -24.31 2.32
N ASN A 329 -8.95 -24.10 3.56
CA ASN A 329 -7.62 -24.49 4.04
C ASN A 329 -7.59 -25.99 4.40
N GLU A 330 -6.48 -26.44 5.02
CA GLU A 330 -6.29 -27.83 5.48
C GLU A 330 -7.35 -28.28 6.49
N ASP A 331 -7.89 -27.36 7.29
CA ASP A 331 -8.97 -27.61 8.25
C ASP A 331 -10.37 -27.54 7.60
N GLY A 332 -10.44 -27.33 6.28
CA GLY A 332 -11.69 -27.24 5.54
C GLY A 332 -12.44 -25.91 5.69
N VAL A 333 -11.81 -24.87 6.25
CA VAL A 333 -12.43 -23.56 6.55
C VAL A 333 -11.85 -22.42 5.71
N SER A 334 -12.61 -21.32 5.59
CA SER A 334 -12.21 -20.13 4.80
C SER A 334 -12.98 -18.88 5.25
N LEU A 335 -12.66 -17.71 4.68
CA LEU A 335 -13.44 -16.47 4.84
C LEU A 335 -14.66 -16.37 3.91
N ARG A 336 -14.91 -17.37 3.05
CA ARG A 336 -16.09 -17.39 2.17
C ARG A 336 -17.41 -17.22 2.93
N PRO A 337 -17.68 -17.95 4.04
CA PRO A 337 -18.93 -17.77 4.78
C PRO A 337 -19.11 -16.37 5.37
N LEU A 338 -18.03 -15.73 5.87
CA LEU A 338 -18.08 -14.34 6.35
C LEU A 338 -18.52 -13.38 5.22
N LEU A 339 -17.88 -13.48 4.05
CA LEU A 339 -18.22 -12.68 2.87
C LEU A 339 -19.66 -12.95 2.40
N CYS A 340 -20.12 -14.20 2.43
CA CYS A 340 -21.49 -14.49 2.01
C CYS A 340 -22.51 -13.92 3.01
N PHE A 341 -22.21 -13.96 4.31
CA PHE A 341 -23.07 -13.44 5.37
C PHE A 341 -23.17 -11.91 5.34
N VAL A 342 -22.05 -11.19 5.34
CA VAL A 342 -22.03 -9.73 5.42
C VAL A 342 -22.64 -9.08 4.16
N GLN A 343 -22.47 -9.71 2.99
CA GLN A 343 -23.03 -9.24 1.72
C GLN A 343 -24.34 -9.95 1.36
N ASP A 344 -25.00 -10.63 2.33
CA ASP A 344 -26.34 -11.16 2.14
C ASP A 344 -27.36 -10.03 2.09
N GLU A 345 -28.45 -10.22 1.34
CA GLU A 345 -29.53 -9.23 1.26
C GLU A 345 -30.08 -8.87 2.65
N VAL A 346 -30.09 -9.84 3.58
CA VAL A 346 -30.58 -9.61 4.95
C VAL A 346 -29.75 -8.54 5.67
N ILE A 347 -28.43 -8.64 5.59
CA ILE A 347 -27.52 -7.65 6.18
C ILE A 347 -27.53 -6.36 5.36
N MET A 348 -27.49 -6.46 4.03
CA MET A 348 -27.43 -5.28 3.16
C MET A 348 -28.66 -4.36 3.35
N LYS A 349 -29.83 -4.92 3.64
CA LYS A 349 -31.04 -4.14 3.91
C LYS A 349 -30.93 -3.25 5.14
N THR A 350 -30.16 -3.62 6.17
CA THR A 350 -30.08 -2.85 7.42
C THR A 350 -29.40 -1.50 7.21
N TRP A 351 -28.47 -1.39 6.26
CA TRP A 351 -27.78 -0.14 5.94
C TRP A 351 -28.72 0.99 5.50
N TYR A 352 -29.88 0.67 4.92
CA TYR A 352 -30.87 1.66 4.50
C TYR A 352 -31.53 2.40 5.69
N TYR A 353 -31.47 1.84 6.90
CA TYR A 353 -32.14 2.39 8.08
C TYR A 353 -31.20 3.16 9.03
N ILE A 354 -29.90 3.27 8.71
CA ILE A 354 -28.95 4.02 9.55
C ILE A 354 -29.39 5.47 9.74
N LYS A 355 -29.86 6.13 8.66
CA LYS A 355 -30.36 7.50 8.74
C LYS A 355 -31.54 7.62 9.70
N ASP A 356 -32.47 6.67 9.66
CA ASP A 356 -33.67 6.70 10.49
C ASP A 356 -33.35 6.51 11.98
N ILE A 357 -32.41 5.61 12.31
CA ILE A 357 -32.02 5.40 13.71
C ILE A 357 -31.21 6.57 14.27
N LEU A 358 -30.43 7.29 13.45
CA LEU A 358 -29.75 8.51 13.90
C LEU A 358 -30.74 9.62 14.28
N MET A 359 -31.89 9.66 13.62
CA MET A 359 -32.92 10.66 13.87
C MET A 359 -33.86 10.26 15.02
N ASN A 360 -34.18 8.97 15.14
CA ASN A 360 -35.29 8.50 15.99
C ASN A 360 -34.88 7.47 17.06
N GLY A 361 -33.62 7.05 17.08
CA GLY A 361 -33.16 5.91 17.87
C GLY A 361 -33.65 4.56 17.31
N GLY A 362 -33.25 3.48 17.98
CA GLY A 362 -33.58 2.11 17.59
C GLY A 362 -32.36 1.35 17.05
N ILE A 363 -32.63 0.22 16.37
CA ILE A 363 -31.61 -0.68 15.83
C ILE A 363 -31.92 -0.90 14.35
N PRO A 364 -30.96 -0.71 13.42
CA PRO A 364 -31.20 -0.87 11.99
C PRO A 364 -31.85 -2.20 11.61
N PHE A 365 -31.39 -3.31 12.20
CA PHE A 365 -31.99 -4.63 11.96
C PHE A 365 -33.46 -4.69 12.38
N ASN A 366 -33.81 -4.15 13.56
CA ASN A 366 -35.19 -4.16 14.05
C ASN A 366 -36.11 -3.33 13.16
N LEU A 367 -35.65 -2.19 12.65
CA LEU A 367 -36.44 -1.39 11.70
C LEU A 367 -36.66 -2.12 10.37
N ALA A 368 -35.66 -2.88 9.91
CA ALA A 368 -35.73 -3.63 8.65
C ALA A 368 -36.66 -4.85 8.69
N TYR A 369 -36.79 -5.50 9.86
CA TYR A 369 -37.44 -6.82 10.00
C TYR A 369 -38.49 -6.92 11.12
N GLY A 370 -38.68 -5.87 11.92
CA GLY A 370 -39.66 -5.84 13.02
C GLY A 370 -39.32 -6.75 14.21
N MET A 371 -38.10 -7.29 14.29
CA MET A 371 -37.62 -8.15 15.37
C MET A 371 -36.09 -8.10 15.46
N SER A 372 -35.51 -8.61 16.56
CA SER A 372 -34.06 -8.73 16.72
C SER A 372 -33.44 -9.74 15.73
N SER A 373 -32.15 -9.59 15.48
CA SER A 373 -31.32 -10.51 14.68
C SER A 373 -31.45 -11.97 15.16
N PHE A 374 -31.35 -12.19 16.48
CA PHE A 374 -31.51 -13.52 17.09
C PHE A 374 -32.88 -14.15 16.83
N ASN A 375 -33.97 -13.38 16.96
CA ASN A 375 -35.32 -13.88 16.68
C ASN A 375 -35.53 -14.15 15.19
N TYR A 376 -34.93 -13.34 14.31
CA TYR A 376 -34.99 -13.55 12.86
C TYR A 376 -34.26 -14.83 12.44
N MET A 377 -33.08 -15.10 13.01
CA MET A 377 -32.36 -16.37 12.80
C MET A 377 -33.19 -17.60 13.25
N GLY A 378 -34.07 -17.46 14.24
CA GLY A 378 -35.01 -18.52 14.60
C GLY A 378 -36.08 -18.81 13.54
N LYS A 379 -36.32 -17.89 12.59
CA LYS A 379 -37.35 -18.01 11.55
C LYS A 379 -36.80 -18.31 10.16
N ASP A 380 -35.64 -17.76 9.81
CA ASP A 380 -34.97 -18.02 8.53
C ASP A 380 -33.84 -19.03 8.70
N MET A 381 -34.13 -20.30 8.39
CA MET A 381 -33.14 -21.39 8.47
C MET A 381 -31.94 -21.18 7.54
N ARG A 382 -32.11 -20.54 6.38
CA ARG A 382 -31.01 -20.25 5.44
C ARG A 382 -30.06 -19.23 6.04
N PHE A 383 -30.60 -18.14 6.57
CA PHE A 383 -29.80 -17.09 7.21
C PHE A 383 -29.13 -17.59 8.49
N ASN A 384 -29.82 -18.37 9.31
CA ASN A 384 -29.26 -19.05 10.48
C ASN A 384 -28.08 -19.94 10.11
N LYS A 385 -28.23 -20.77 9.06
CA LYS A 385 -27.15 -21.60 8.55
C LYS A 385 -25.94 -20.75 8.13
N MET A 386 -26.15 -19.65 7.42
CA MET A 386 -25.07 -18.75 7.00
C MET A 386 -24.34 -18.16 8.20
N PHE A 387 -25.06 -17.71 9.23
CA PHE A 387 -24.47 -17.22 10.48
C PHE A 387 -23.61 -18.30 11.16
N ASN A 388 -24.14 -19.51 11.31
CA ASN A 388 -23.42 -20.61 11.95
C ASN A 388 -22.17 -21.03 11.16
N ASP A 389 -22.27 -21.12 9.83
CA ASP A 389 -21.13 -21.45 8.96
C ASP A 389 -20.04 -20.38 9.10
N PHE A 390 -20.42 -19.10 9.10
CA PHE A 390 -19.53 -17.96 9.35
C PHE A 390 -18.85 -18.08 10.72
N ALA A 391 -19.63 -18.18 11.80
CA ALA A 391 -19.11 -18.25 13.16
C ALA A 391 -18.15 -19.43 13.35
N PHE A 392 -18.48 -20.61 12.81
CA PHE A 392 -17.63 -21.80 12.86
C PHE A 392 -16.31 -21.61 12.10
N ASN A 393 -16.35 -21.09 10.87
CA ASN A 393 -15.16 -20.89 10.05
C ASN A 393 -14.23 -19.85 10.67
N GLN A 394 -14.77 -18.72 11.10
CA GLN A 394 -14.00 -17.66 11.74
C GLN A 394 -13.37 -18.17 13.05
N THR A 395 -14.12 -18.91 13.86
CA THR A 395 -13.63 -19.50 15.11
C THR A 395 -12.49 -20.46 14.86
N THR A 396 -12.63 -21.36 13.89
CA THR A 396 -11.57 -22.33 13.54
C THR A 396 -10.28 -21.63 13.11
N ILE A 397 -10.38 -20.61 12.25
CA ILE A 397 -9.22 -19.84 11.78
C ILE A 397 -8.53 -19.09 12.92
N ILE A 398 -9.29 -18.35 13.73
CA ILE A 398 -8.74 -17.51 14.80
C ILE A 398 -8.20 -18.37 15.92
N MET A 399 -9.01 -19.29 16.47
CA MET A 399 -8.62 -20.09 17.63
C MET A 399 -7.54 -21.11 17.29
N GLY A 400 -7.55 -21.70 16.08
CA GLY A 400 -6.51 -22.63 15.65
C GLY A 400 -5.10 -22.01 15.71
N ARG A 401 -4.98 -20.70 15.47
CA ARG A 401 -3.73 -19.95 15.60
C ARG A 401 -3.53 -19.39 17.00
N MET A 402 -4.58 -18.81 17.60
CA MET A 402 -4.51 -18.17 18.91
C MET A 402 -4.08 -19.14 20.01
N LEU A 403 -4.53 -20.40 19.94
CA LEU A 403 -4.15 -21.42 20.91
C LEU A 403 -2.64 -21.71 20.93
N ASN A 404 -1.89 -21.36 19.88
CA ASN A 404 -0.42 -21.48 19.85
C ASN A 404 0.30 -20.27 20.46
N LEU A 405 -0.42 -19.16 20.66
CA LEU A 405 0.11 -17.92 21.21
C LEU A 405 -0.28 -17.69 22.67
N TYR A 406 -1.28 -18.43 23.16
CA TYR A 406 -1.85 -18.26 24.48
C TYR A 406 -1.80 -19.54 25.31
N ASN A 407 -1.02 -19.51 26.39
CA ASN A 407 -0.81 -20.64 27.30
C ASN A 407 -1.68 -20.58 28.55
N GLY A 408 -2.59 -19.60 28.65
CA GLY A 408 -3.38 -19.42 29.87
C GLY A 408 -4.41 -20.54 30.14
N PHE A 409 -4.49 -21.55 29.29
CA PHE A 409 -5.32 -22.75 29.47
C PHE A 409 -4.63 -23.92 30.22
N GLU A 410 -3.31 -23.89 30.42
CA GLU A 410 -2.54 -25.06 30.89
C GLU A 410 -2.93 -25.58 32.29
N ASP A 411 -3.29 -24.69 33.23
CA ASP A 411 -3.59 -25.03 34.63
C ASP A 411 -5.09 -25.02 34.97
N ILE A 412 -5.96 -25.12 33.97
CA ILE A 412 -7.41 -25.07 34.16
C ILE A 412 -7.96 -26.50 34.25
N ASN A 413 -8.76 -26.82 35.29
CA ASN A 413 -9.44 -28.12 35.35
C ASN A 413 -10.86 -28.03 34.78
N THR A 414 -11.61 -26.97 35.10
CA THR A 414 -12.96 -26.73 34.56
C THR A 414 -13.02 -25.40 33.82
N LEU A 415 -13.30 -25.46 32.52
CA LEU A 415 -13.45 -24.29 31.65
C LEU A 415 -14.90 -24.14 31.20
N VAL A 416 -15.50 -22.97 31.44
CA VAL A 416 -16.85 -22.65 30.96
C VAL A 416 -16.74 -21.71 29.76
N ASP A 417 -17.25 -22.11 28.60
CA ASP A 417 -17.38 -21.25 27.41
C ASP A 417 -18.77 -20.61 27.42
N VAL A 418 -18.87 -19.34 27.79
CA VAL A 418 -20.13 -18.58 27.88
C VAL A 418 -20.41 -17.93 26.53
N GLY A 419 -21.59 -18.17 25.97
CA GLY A 419 -21.90 -17.79 24.58
C GLY A 419 -21.17 -18.67 23.58
N GLY A 420 -20.87 -19.93 23.94
CA GLY A 420 -20.03 -20.82 23.14
C GLY A 420 -20.71 -21.39 21.89
N GLY A 421 -22.00 -21.13 21.69
CA GLY A 421 -22.77 -21.56 20.53
C GLY A 421 -22.75 -23.07 20.35
N SER A 422 -22.26 -23.54 19.21
CA SER A 422 -22.07 -24.96 18.90
C SER A 422 -20.92 -25.62 19.68
N GLY A 423 -20.17 -24.86 20.49
CA GLY A 423 -19.02 -25.33 21.25
C GLY A 423 -17.74 -25.46 20.42
N ALA A 424 -17.66 -24.78 19.26
CA ALA A 424 -16.51 -24.89 18.35
C ALA A 424 -15.19 -24.42 18.98
N SER A 425 -15.20 -23.28 19.71
CA SER A 425 -14.03 -22.78 20.43
C SER A 425 -13.58 -23.78 21.50
N LEU A 426 -14.53 -24.21 22.34
CA LEU A 426 -14.27 -25.16 23.40
C LEU A 426 -13.75 -26.49 22.88
N ASN A 427 -14.28 -27.01 21.76
CA ASN A 427 -13.78 -28.23 21.11
C ASN A 427 -12.29 -28.11 20.75
N LEU A 428 -11.86 -26.98 20.18
CA LEU A 428 -10.45 -26.74 19.85
C LEU A 428 -9.58 -26.66 21.12
N ILE A 429 -10.08 -25.99 22.16
CA ILE A 429 -9.37 -25.87 23.44
C ILE A 429 -9.18 -27.25 24.09
N VAL A 430 -10.25 -28.03 24.28
CA VAL A 430 -10.15 -29.35 24.93
C VAL A 430 -9.41 -30.39 24.08
N SER A 431 -9.39 -30.22 22.75
CA SER A 431 -8.57 -31.07 21.88
C SER A 431 -7.09 -30.84 22.10
N LYS A 432 -6.68 -29.60 22.37
CA LYS A 432 -5.29 -29.24 22.70
C LYS A 432 -4.93 -29.50 24.16
N HIS A 433 -5.90 -29.38 25.07
CA HIS A 433 -5.75 -29.58 26.51
C HIS A 433 -6.75 -30.64 27.01
N PRO A 434 -6.51 -31.95 26.78
CA PRO A 434 -7.49 -33.01 27.05
C PRO A 434 -7.83 -33.22 28.52
N THR A 435 -7.08 -32.61 29.43
CA THR A 435 -7.33 -32.64 30.89
C THR A 435 -8.44 -31.67 31.32
N ILE A 436 -8.81 -30.71 30.47
CA ILE A 436 -9.86 -29.73 30.75
C ILE A 436 -11.24 -30.39 30.66
N ASN A 437 -12.04 -30.24 31.71
CA ASN A 437 -13.47 -30.49 31.69
C ASN A 437 -14.19 -29.26 31.14
N GLY A 438 -14.69 -29.35 29.92
CA GLY A 438 -15.37 -28.25 29.25
C GLY A 438 -16.85 -28.16 29.60
N ILE A 439 -17.37 -26.96 29.81
CA ILE A 439 -18.80 -26.65 29.86
C ILE A 439 -19.12 -25.64 28.77
N ASN A 440 -19.82 -26.06 27.71
CA ASN A 440 -20.35 -25.14 26.71
C ASN A 440 -21.69 -24.58 27.21
N PHE A 441 -21.79 -23.27 27.36
CA PHE A 441 -22.95 -22.58 27.92
C PHE A 441 -23.54 -21.58 26.94
N ASP A 442 -24.80 -21.76 26.58
CA ASP A 442 -25.54 -20.87 25.67
C ASP A 442 -27.05 -20.96 25.94
N LEU A 443 -27.87 -20.26 25.17
CA LEU A 443 -29.33 -20.34 25.24
C LEU A 443 -29.81 -21.78 25.01
N PRO A 444 -30.88 -22.23 25.69
CA PRO A 444 -31.35 -23.62 25.60
C PRO A 444 -31.59 -24.13 24.17
N TYR A 445 -32.13 -23.29 23.29
CA TYR A 445 -32.41 -23.68 21.89
C TYR A 445 -31.14 -23.77 21.02
N VAL A 446 -30.08 -23.05 21.37
CA VAL A 446 -28.77 -23.14 20.69
C VAL A 446 -28.11 -24.46 21.07
N ILE A 447 -28.05 -24.73 22.38
CA ILE A 447 -27.49 -25.96 22.94
C ILE A 447 -28.20 -27.22 22.43
N ALA A 448 -29.52 -27.17 22.23
CA ALA A 448 -30.29 -28.30 21.71
C ALA A 448 -29.79 -28.79 20.33
N ASN A 449 -29.12 -27.93 19.56
CA ASN A 449 -28.56 -28.25 18.23
C ASN A 449 -27.03 -28.42 18.24
N ALA A 450 -26.38 -28.33 19.40
CA ALA A 450 -24.93 -28.43 19.50
C ALA A 450 -24.46 -29.88 19.27
N PRO A 451 -23.39 -30.10 18.48
CA PRO A 451 -22.84 -31.43 18.25
C PRO A 451 -22.25 -32.02 19.53
N LEU A 452 -22.25 -33.35 19.65
CA LEU A 452 -21.57 -34.03 20.75
C LEU A 452 -20.06 -33.80 20.65
N ILE A 453 -19.45 -33.26 21.71
CA ILE A 453 -18.02 -33.01 21.80
C ILE A 453 -17.45 -33.80 22.99
N LYS A 454 -16.39 -34.57 22.76
CA LYS A 454 -15.75 -35.36 23.80
C LYS A 454 -15.13 -34.46 24.87
N GLY A 455 -15.42 -34.73 26.15
CA GLY A 455 -14.92 -33.93 27.27
C GLY A 455 -15.67 -32.62 27.51
N VAL A 456 -16.77 -32.38 26.78
CA VAL A 456 -17.60 -31.17 26.91
C VAL A 456 -19.01 -31.53 27.33
N LYS A 457 -19.51 -30.82 28.34
CA LYS A 457 -20.92 -30.84 28.75
C LYS A 457 -21.62 -29.59 28.20
N HIS A 458 -22.71 -29.79 27.47
CA HIS A 458 -23.56 -28.69 27.02
C HIS A 458 -24.59 -28.32 28.09
N VAL A 459 -24.74 -27.02 28.38
CA VAL A 459 -25.64 -26.50 29.42
C VAL A 459 -26.41 -25.30 28.87
N GLY A 460 -27.73 -25.40 28.86
CA GLY A 460 -28.61 -24.29 28.47
C GLY A 460 -28.88 -23.32 29.63
N GLY A 461 -28.87 -22.02 29.36
CA GLY A 461 -29.26 -21.00 30.33
C GLY A 461 -29.19 -19.57 29.78
N ASP A 462 -29.21 -18.58 30.67
CA ASP A 462 -29.14 -17.16 30.34
C ASP A 462 -28.04 -16.48 31.16
N MET A 463 -26.99 -16.01 30.48
CA MET A 463 -25.81 -15.39 31.10
C MET A 463 -26.12 -14.07 31.82
N LEU A 464 -27.22 -13.39 31.48
CA LEU A 464 -27.67 -12.20 32.21
C LEU A 464 -28.23 -12.56 33.59
N GLN A 465 -28.67 -13.80 33.78
CA GLN A 465 -29.16 -14.30 35.06
C GLN A 465 -28.06 -15.00 35.85
N ASN A 466 -27.43 -16.02 35.27
CA ASN A 466 -26.34 -16.77 35.90
C ASN A 466 -25.52 -17.56 34.87
N VAL A 467 -24.29 -17.92 35.24
CA VAL A 467 -23.42 -18.80 34.45
C VAL A 467 -22.98 -20.01 35.29
N PRO A 468 -22.55 -21.13 34.67
CA PRO A 468 -21.97 -22.25 35.40
C PRO A 468 -20.67 -21.87 36.13
N SER A 469 -20.37 -22.56 37.24
CA SER A 469 -19.12 -22.39 37.97
C SER A 469 -17.95 -23.09 37.26
N GLY A 470 -16.75 -22.50 37.35
CA GLY A 470 -15.53 -23.07 36.79
C GLY A 470 -14.26 -22.40 37.34
N ASP A 471 -13.11 -22.99 37.04
CA ASP A 471 -11.80 -22.40 37.37
C ASP A 471 -11.52 -21.19 36.47
N ALA A 472 -11.98 -21.26 35.22
CA ALA A 472 -11.97 -20.16 34.30
C ALA A 472 -13.26 -20.10 33.47
N ILE A 473 -13.58 -18.90 33.01
CA ILE A 473 -14.68 -18.64 32.10
C ILE A 473 -14.11 -18.01 30.84
N PHE A 474 -14.38 -18.60 29.69
CA PHE A 474 -14.00 -18.10 28.37
C PHE A 474 -15.22 -17.45 27.70
N MET A 475 -14.98 -16.33 27.01
CA MET A 475 -15.96 -15.64 26.19
C MET A 475 -15.26 -15.16 24.92
N LYS A 476 -15.73 -15.59 23.75
CA LYS A 476 -15.21 -15.14 22.47
C LYS A 476 -16.32 -14.44 21.69
N SER A 477 -16.09 -13.17 21.31
CA SER A 477 -17.07 -12.39 20.54
C SER A 477 -18.44 -12.39 21.23
N VAL A 478 -18.46 -12.01 22.52
CA VAL A 478 -19.68 -11.98 23.33
C VAL A 478 -19.94 -10.56 23.80
N LEU A 479 -18.99 -9.94 24.51
CA LEU A 479 -19.14 -8.61 25.08
C LEU A 479 -19.38 -7.54 24.01
N HIS A 480 -18.84 -7.70 22.79
CA HIS A 480 -19.10 -6.78 21.70
C HIS A 480 -20.57 -6.74 21.23
N ASP A 481 -21.38 -7.75 21.52
CA ASP A 481 -22.82 -7.78 21.18
C ASP A 481 -23.67 -6.96 22.16
N TRP A 482 -23.11 -6.57 23.31
CA TRP A 482 -23.86 -6.03 24.43
C TRP A 482 -23.43 -4.61 24.79
N SER A 483 -24.38 -3.83 25.32
CA SER A 483 -24.04 -2.54 25.93
C SER A 483 -23.16 -2.69 27.17
N ASP A 484 -22.53 -1.60 27.61
CA ASP A 484 -21.62 -1.61 28.75
C ASP A 484 -22.31 -2.10 30.04
N ASP A 485 -23.57 -1.73 30.28
CA ASP A 485 -24.32 -2.17 31.47
C ASP A 485 -24.61 -3.69 31.45
N HIS A 486 -24.94 -4.23 30.27
CA HIS A 486 -25.10 -5.67 30.09
C HIS A 486 -23.76 -6.39 30.25
N CYS A 487 -22.67 -5.86 29.68
CA CYS A 487 -21.33 -6.42 29.86
C CYS A 487 -20.91 -6.47 31.34
N VAL A 488 -21.15 -5.39 32.09
CA VAL A 488 -20.89 -5.38 33.54
C VAL A 488 -21.73 -6.43 34.25
N THR A 489 -22.99 -6.62 33.85
CA THR A 489 -23.87 -7.65 34.44
C THR A 489 -23.35 -9.06 34.16
N ILE A 490 -22.99 -9.36 32.91
CA ILE A 490 -22.40 -10.64 32.50
C ILE A 490 -21.11 -10.89 33.28
N LEU A 491 -20.19 -9.94 33.28
CA LEU A 491 -18.90 -10.04 33.97
C LEU A 491 -19.08 -10.22 35.49
N LYS A 492 -20.07 -9.57 36.12
CA LYS A 492 -20.40 -9.78 37.54
C LYS A 492 -20.89 -11.20 37.80
N ASN A 493 -21.72 -11.74 36.91
CA ASN A 493 -22.19 -13.12 37.04
C ASN A 493 -21.02 -14.10 36.88
N CYS A 494 -20.11 -13.87 35.94
CA CYS A 494 -18.87 -14.63 35.82
C CYS A 494 -18.02 -14.53 37.09
N TRP A 495 -17.78 -13.32 37.60
CA TRP A 495 -16.98 -13.08 38.81
C TRP A 495 -17.49 -13.86 40.03
N LYS A 496 -18.82 -13.94 40.20
CA LYS A 496 -19.45 -14.71 41.29
C LYS A 496 -19.21 -16.22 41.18
N GLN A 497 -19.05 -16.72 39.96
CA GLN A 497 -18.96 -18.15 39.64
C GLN A 497 -17.51 -18.67 39.55
N LEU A 498 -16.53 -17.77 39.62
CA LEU A 498 -15.11 -18.09 39.67
C LEU A 498 -14.64 -18.44 41.09
N SER A 499 -13.72 -19.41 41.15
CA SER A 499 -12.91 -19.70 42.34
C SER A 499 -12.03 -18.50 42.73
N VAL A 500 -11.42 -18.54 43.92
CA VAL A 500 -10.60 -17.42 44.46
C VAL A 500 -9.44 -17.03 43.53
N LYS A 501 -8.87 -17.99 42.79
CA LYS A 501 -7.80 -17.76 41.81
C LYS A 501 -8.30 -17.83 40.36
N GLY A 502 -9.62 -17.79 40.17
CA GLY A 502 -10.23 -17.93 38.86
C GLY A 502 -10.07 -16.68 38.00
N LYS A 503 -10.23 -16.86 36.70
CA LYS A 503 -10.12 -15.78 35.71
C LYS A 503 -11.18 -15.87 34.62
N VAL A 504 -11.57 -14.71 34.09
CA VAL A 504 -12.28 -14.63 32.82
C VAL A 504 -11.26 -14.39 31.71
N ILE A 505 -11.39 -15.14 30.62
CA ILE A 505 -10.59 -15.03 29.41
C ILE A 505 -11.51 -14.52 28.31
N VAL A 506 -11.28 -13.31 27.81
CA VAL A 506 -12.10 -12.70 26.76
C VAL A 506 -11.29 -12.63 25.47
N ALA A 507 -11.86 -13.07 24.36
CA ALA A 507 -11.23 -13.01 23.05
C ALA A 507 -12.07 -12.15 22.08
N GLU A 508 -11.61 -10.91 21.81
CA GLU A 508 -12.34 -9.89 21.03
C GLU A 508 -11.41 -8.93 20.27
N PHE A 509 -11.97 -8.14 19.35
CA PHE A 509 -11.22 -7.03 18.75
C PHE A 509 -11.01 -5.90 19.76
N ILE A 510 -9.92 -5.15 19.63
CA ILE A 510 -9.66 -3.95 20.44
C ILE A 510 -9.39 -2.77 19.51
N ILE A 511 -10.18 -1.71 19.63
CA ILE A 511 -9.96 -0.46 18.89
C ILE A 511 -8.64 0.17 19.31
N GLN A 512 -7.72 0.35 18.35
CA GLN A 512 -6.49 1.11 18.52
C GLN A 512 -6.73 2.58 18.14
N THR A 513 -6.49 3.51 19.07
CA THR A 513 -6.78 4.94 18.87
C THR A 513 -5.66 5.71 18.15
N GLU A 514 -4.42 5.20 18.16
CA GLU A 514 -3.23 5.95 17.72
C GLU A 514 -2.89 5.81 16.22
N GLN A 515 -3.45 4.82 15.50
CA GLN A 515 -3.06 4.54 14.09
C GLN A 515 -4.27 4.32 13.17
N GLN A 516 -5.03 5.37 12.89
CA GLN A 516 -6.34 5.26 12.20
C GLN A 516 -6.30 4.74 10.75
N GLN A 517 -5.14 4.66 10.09
CA GLN A 517 -5.06 4.41 8.64
C GLN A 517 -4.56 3.01 8.23
N ASN A 518 -4.10 2.17 9.18
CA ASN A 518 -3.66 0.82 8.84
C ASN A 518 -4.85 -0.12 8.55
N ASN A 519 -4.59 -1.29 7.93
CA ASN A 519 -5.65 -2.22 7.54
C ASN A 519 -6.36 -2.88 8.73
N GLU A 520 -5.67 -3.08 9.86
CA GLU A 520 -6.26 -3.67 11.06
C GLU A 520 -7.29 -2.70 11.67
N CYS A 521 -6.97 -1.40 11.76
CA CYS A 521 -7.89 -0.37 12.22
C CYS A 521 -9.12 -0.26 11.33
N LYS A 522 -8.94 -0.29 10.00
CA LYS A 522 -10.07 -0.30 9.05
C LYS A 522 -10.98 -1.52 9.25
N LEU A 523 -10.40 -2.69 9.53
CA LEU A 523 -11.17 -3.90 9.84
C LEU A 523 -11.96 -3.74 11.15
N MET A 524 -11.34 -3.22 12.20
CA MET A 524 -11.98 -3.04 13.50
C MET A 524 -13.13 -2.03 13.45
N PHE A 525 -12.95 -0.89 12.77
CA PHE A 525 -14.05 0.05 12.54
C PHE A 525 -15.18 -0.54 11.69
N SER A 526 -14.85 -1.39 10.72
CA SER A 526 -15.86 -2.11 9.94
C SER A 526 -16.63 -3.12 10.81
N SER A 527 -15.96 -3.80 11.74
CA SER A 527 -16.59 -4.68 12.74
C SER A 527 -17.51 -3.91 13.67
N ASP A 528 -17.09 -2.74 14.15
CA ASP A 528 -17.90 -1.87 15.01
C ASP A 528 -19.18 -1.41 14.31
N MET A 529 -19.08 -1.02 13.03
CA MET A 529 -20.25 -0.70 12.22
C MET A 529 -21.20 -1.91 12.05
N MET A 530 -20.68 -3.13 12.01
CA MET A 530 -21.52 -4.34 12.00
C MET A 530 -22.25 -4.53 13.33
N MET A 531 -21.60 -4.27 14.47
CA MET A 531 -22.24 -4.34 15.78
C MET A 531 -23.36 -3.30 15.91
N PHE A 532 -23.10 -2.07 15.45
CA PHE A 532 -24.08 -0.99 15.40
C PHE A 532 -25.34 -1.35 14.58
N LEU A 533 -25.21 -2.13 13.51
CA LEU A 533 -26.34 -2.54 12.67
C LEU A 533 -27.22 -3.61 13.33
N LEU A 534 -26.58 -4.54 14.05
CA LEU A 534 -27.20 -5.80 14.45
C LEU A 534 -27.69 -5.80 15.89
N ASN A 535 -27.00 -5.11 16.80
CA ASN A 535 -27.14 -5.31 18.22
C ASN A 535 -27.41 -4.00 18.98
N GLN A 536 -28.29 -4.07 19.98
CA GLN A 536 -28.62 -2.89 20.79
C GLN A 536 -27.47 -2.52 21.71
N GLY A 537 -26.74 -1.46 21.37
CA GLY A 537 -25.62 -0.97 22.18
C GLY A 537 -24.37 -1.87 22.11
N GLY A 538 -24.37 -2.87 21.22
CA GLY A 538 -23.15 -3.59 20.87
C GLY A 538 -22.15 -2.66 20.19
N LYS A 539 -20.87 -2.84 20.50
CA LYS A 539 -19.75 -2.05 19.99
C LYS A 539 -18.43 -2.78 20.20
N GLU A 540 -17.45 -2.51 19.35
CA GLU A 540 -16.06 -2.80 19.66
C GLU A 540 -15.55 -1.79 20.69
N ARG A 541 -14.53 -2.17 21.46
CA ARG A 541 -14.05 -1.36 22.60
C ARG A 541 -12.55 -1.15 22.57
N THR A 542 -12.11 -0.08 23.19
CA THR A 542 -10.71 0.16 23.52
C THR A 542 -10.24 -0.71 24.69
N GLU A 543 -8.93 -0.86 24.86
CA GLU A 543 -8.35 -1.56 26.02
C GLU A 543 -8.83 -0.94 27.34
N GLU A 544 -8.85 0.38 27.41
CA GLU A 544 -9.27 1.14 28.60
C GLU A 544 -10.74 0.87 28.96
N GLU A 545 -11.62 0.78 27.95
CA GLU A 545 -13.02 0.43 28.16
C GLU A 545 -13.17 -0.99 28.70
N PHE A 546 -12.44 -1.98 28.17
CA PHE A 546 -12.45 -3.34 28.71
C PHE A 546 -11.94 -3.38 30.16
N TYR A 547 -10.85 -2.70 30.47
CA TYR A 547 -10.35 -2.57 31.84
C TYR A 547 -11.42 -2.01 32.79
N LEU A 548 -12.12 -0.94 32.38
CA LEU A 548 -13.18 -0.33 33.17
C LEU A 548 -14.39 -1.27 33.38
N LEU A 549 -14.77 -2.06 32.37
CA LEU A 549 -15.82 -3.08 32.51
C LEU A 549 -15.44 -4.11 33.58
N GLY A 550 -14.21 -4.64 33.52
CA GLY A 550 -13.69 -5.59 34.52
C GLY A 550 -13.68 -5.00 35.93
N LYS A 551 -13.19 -3.77 36.07
CA LYS A 551 -13.16 -3.07 37.37
C LYS A 551 -14.55 -2.85 37.95
N LYS A 552 -15.52 -2.43 37.13
CA LYS A 552 -16.93 -2.27 37.55
C LYS A 552 -17.59 -3.60 37.95
N ALA A 553 -17.11 -4.71 37.38
CA ALA A 553 -17.60 -6.05 37.70
C ALA A 553 -16.95 -6.67 38.95
N GLY A 554 -15.88 -6.08 39.47
CA GLY A 554 -15.20 -6.50 40.70
C GLY A 554 -13.88 -7.24 40.50
N PHE A 555 -13.37 -7.32 39.26
CA PHE A 555 -12.05 -7.89 39.00
C PHE A 555 -10.94 -6.95 39.50
N THR A 556 -9.86 -7.54 39.99
CA THR A 556 -8.74 -6.81 40.61
C THR A 556 -7.61 -6.52 39.64
N SER A 557 -7.46 -7.33 38.59
CA SER A 557 -6.46 -7.12 37.54
C SER A 557 -7.01 -7.43 36.16
N PHE A 558 -6.40 -6.77 35.17
CA PHE A 558 -6.66 -6.90 33.75
C PHE A 558 -5.31 -6.95 33.03
N ARG A 559 -5.20 -7.82 32.03
CA ARG A 559 -4.06 -7.80 31.09
C ARG A 559 -4.46 -8.29 29.72
N ILE A 560 -3.82 -7.74 28.69
CA ILE A 560 -3.75 -8.34 27.36
C ILE A 560 -2.69 -9.45 27.40
N ALA A 561 -3.10 -10.69 27.14
CA ALA A 561 -2.23 -11.86 27.20
C ALA A 561 -1.61 -12.24 25.85
N SER A 562 -2.34 -12.06 24.75
CA SER A 562 -1.86 -12.32 23.39
C SER A 562 -2.72 -11.58 22.35
N SER A 563 -2.23 -11.51 21.11
CA SER A 563 -2.97 -10.92 19.98
C SER A 563 -2.67 -11.60 18.65
N LEU A 564 -3.61 -11.50 17.71
CA LEU A 564 -3.51 -12.00 16.35
C LEU A 564 -4.38 -11.16 15.41
N GLY A 565 -3.76 -10.32 14.58
CA GLY A 565 -4.44 -9.56 13.52
C GLY A 565 -5.59 -8.69 14.03
N GLY A 566 -5.36 -7.92 15.10
CA GLY A 566 -6.36 -7.09 15.78
C GLY A 566 -7.28 -7.83 16.75
N PHE A 567 -7.27 -9.17 16.80
CA PHE A 567 -8.02 -9.95 17.78
C PHE A 567 -7.15 -10.23 19.01
N TYR A 568 -7.63 -9.93 20.20
CA TYR A 568 -6.87 -9.97 21.45
C TYR A 568 -7.46 -10.97 22.43
N VAL A 569 -6.59 -11.63 23.19
CA VAL A 569 -6.97 -12.41 24.37
C VAL A 569 -6.65 -11.59 25.60
N MET A 570 -7.67 -11.30 26.39
CA MET A 570 -7.63 -10.52 27.62
C MET A 570 -7.94 -11.43 28.81
N GLU A 571 -7.27 -11.19 29.93
CA GLU A 571 -7.57 -11.88 31.19
C GLU A 571 -8.04 -10.89 32.25
N PHE A 572 -9.15 -11.22 32.91
CA PHE A 572 -9.64 -10.56 34.10
C PHE A 572 -9.50 -11.52 35.29
N THR A 573 -8.70 -11.17 36.28
CA THR A 573 -8.48 -12.04 37.45
C THR A 573 -9.22 -11.52 38.67
N LYS A 574 -9.76 -12.46 39.46
CA LYS A 574 -10.53 -12.18 40.67
C LYS A 574 -9.68 -11.53 41.77
#